data_AF-A0A962WDM7-F1
#
_entry.id   AF-A0A962WDM7-F1
#
_cell.length_a   1.000
_cell.length_b   1.000
_cell.length_c   1.000
_cell.angle_alpha   90.00
_cell.angle_beta   90.00
_cell.angle_gamma   90.00
#
_symmetry.space_group_name_H-M   'P 1'
#
loop_
_entity.id
_entity.type
_entity.pdbx_description
1 polymer ?
#
loop_
_entity_poly.entity_id
_entity_poly.type
_entity_poly.pdbx_seq_one_letter_code
_entity_poly.pdbx_strand_id
1 'polypeptide(L)'
;MSDDSYTGEFSGDEFEPDWDLPINLTLSPKGVIHALFANARQVHTGWESCIDPSLVVFELATEDAAGNQCRLVEQEFETDEGESWHDWSVELKLGETFIVGHWQIALDGGFADWDWCGEESGKAFEKACVLLGKRVRRGLGVEDAPMDAPPPSAHRH
;
A
#
# COMPACT_ATOMS: atom_id res chain seq x y z
N MET A 1 66.42 4.25 -24.20
CA MET A 1 65.41 3.41 -23.55
C MET A 1 64.42 4.38 -22.94
N SER A 2 63.31 4.59 -23.64
CA SER A 2 62.27 5.54 -23.24
C SER A 2 61.25 4.75 -22.42
N ASP A 3 61.08 5.10 -21.16
CA ASP A 3 60.02 4.60 -20.29
C ASP A 3 58.73 5.34 -20.64
N ASP A 4 57.84 4.68 -21.38
CA ASP A 4 56.44 5.10 -21.52
C ASP A 4 55.66 4.51 -20.33
N SER A 5 55.57 5.26 -19.24
CA SER A 5 54.61 4.97 -18.19
C SER A 5 53.22 5.42 -18.64
N TYR A 6 52.44 4.48 -19.19
CA TYR A 6 51.02 4.66 -19.45
C TYR A 6 50.27 4.85 -18.12
N THR A 7 50.04 6.09 -17.71
CA THR A 7 49.09 6.44 -16.66
C THR A 7 47.68 6.47 -17.27
N GLY A 8 47.14 5.28 -17.52
CA GLY A 8 45.72 5.14 -17.78
C GLY A 8 44.97 5.41 -16.48
N GLU A 9 44.48 6.63 -16.32
CA GLU A 9 43.45 6.94 -15.32
C GLU A 9 42.23 6.08 -15.65
N PHE A 10 42.03 5.01 -14.89
CA PHE A 10 40.74 4.32 -14.84
C PHE A 10 39.75 5.27 -14.15
N SER A 11 39.07 6.11 -14.93
CA SER A 11 37.87 6.80 -14.46
C SER A 11 36.85 5.73 -14.08
N GLY A 12 36.53 5.62 -12.79
CA GLY A 12 35.63 4.60 -12.23
C GLY A 12 34.17 4.68 -12.70
N ASP A 13 33.88 5.46 -13.74
CA ASP A 13 32.54 5.77 -14.25
C ASP A 13 32.01 4.71 -15.24
N GLU A 14 32.85 3.81 -15.76
CA GLU A 14 32.42 2.80 -16.77
C GLU A 14 31.52 1.68 -16.21
N PHE A 15 31.31 1.63 -14.90
CA PHE A 15 30.47 0.61 -14.26
C PHE A 15 29.35 1.18 -13.37
N GLU A 16 29.16 2.50 -13.34
CA GLU A 16 28.03 3.05 -12.60
C GLU A 16 26.74 2.75 -13.39
N PRO A 17 25.75 2.06 -12.79
CA PRO A 17 24.50 1.79 -13.47
C PRO A 17 23.82 3.12 -13.83
N ASP A 18 23.37 3.22 -15.08
CA ASP A 18 22.58 4.35 -15.55
C ASP A 18 21.22 4.36 -14.83
N TRP A 19 21.15 5.16 -13.77
CA TRP A 19 19.95 5.32 -12.93
C TRP A 19 18.81 6.05 -13.65
N ASP A 20 19.09 6.71 -14.78
CA ASP A 20 18.12 7.46 -15.57
C ASP A 20 17.51 6.60 -16.70
N LEU A 21 18.08 5.41 -16.97
CA LEU A 21 17.55 4.51 -17.98
C LEU A 21 16.22 3.87 -17.54
N PRO A 22 15.11 4.05 -18.30
CA PRO A 22 13.84 3.43 -17.95
C PRO A 22 13.93 1.90 -18.08
N ILE A 23 13.62 1.20 -17.00
CA ILE A 23 13.53 -0.26 -17.00
C ILE A 23 12.13 -0.67 -17.47
N ASN A 24 12.06 -1.50 -18.51
CA ASN A 24 10.82 -2.14 -18.93
C ASN A 24 10.67 -3.49 -18.23
N LEU A 25 9.69 -3.61 -17.32
CA LEU A 25 9.40 -4.86 -16.60
C LEU A 25 8.13 -5.51 -17.16
N THR A 26 8.24 -6.76 -17.59
CA THR A 26 7.06 -7.59 -17.88
C THR A 26 6.63 -8.29 -16.59
N LEU A 27 5.55 -7.81 -15.98
CA LEU A 27 5.01 -8.40 -14.76
C LEU A 27 3.85 -9.33 -15.10
N SER A 28 3.91 -10.56 -14.61
CA SER A 28 2.73 -11.42 -14.57
C SER A 28 1.87 -11.05 -13.36
N PRO A 29 0.53 -11.20 -13.43
CA PRO A 29 -0.33 -11.03 -12.25
C PRO A 29 0.16 -11.87 -11.06
N LYS A 30 0.60 -13.11 -11.32
CA LYS A 30 1.17 -13.98 -10.29
C LYS A 30 2.42 -13.39 -9.63
N GLY A 31 3.29 -12.74 -10.40
CA GLY A 31 4.47 -12.04 -9.88
C GLY A 31 4.09 -10.87 -8.96
N VAL A 32 3.09 -10.08 -9.35
CA VAL A 32 2.55 -8.99 -8.53
C VAL A 32 1.95 -9.53 -7.23
N ILE A 33 1.14 -10.58 -7.32
CA ILE A 33 0.52 -11.24 -6.16
C ILE A 33 1.58 -11.74 -5.18
N HIS A 34 2.62 -12.42 -5.67
CA HIS A 34 3.71 -12.88 -4.80
C HIS A 34 4.56 -11.74 -4.22
N ALA A 35 4.75 -10.64 -4.95
CA ALA A 35 5.57 -9.53 -4.45
C ALA A 35 4.84 -8.68 -3.39
N LEU A 36 3.53 -8.48 -3.57
CA LEU A 36 2.73 -7.56 -2.76
C LEU A 36 1.85 -8.27 -1.72
N PHE A 37 1.27 -9.43 -2.08
CA PHE A 37 0.17 -10.05 -1.35
C PHE A 37 0.50 -11.45 -0.82
N ALA A 38 1.77 -11.80 -0.68
CA ALA A 38 2.21 -13.15 -0.28
C ALA A 38 1.63 -13.64 1.06
N ASN A 39 1.30 -12.72 1.97
CA ASN A 39 0.74 -12.98 3.28
C ASN A 39 -0.68 -12.47 3.44
N ALA A 40 -1.31 -12.01 2.37
CA ALA A 40 -2.74 -11.74 2.38
C ALA A 40 -3.50 -13.05 2.64
N ARG A 41 -4.59 -12.97 3.39
CA ARG A 41 -5.47 -14.11 3.63
C ARG A 41 -6.14 -14.55 2.34
N GLN A 42 -6.52 -13.59 1.51
CA GLN A 42 -7.16 -13.80 0.22
C GLN A 42 -6.65 -12.78 -0.80
N VAL A 43 -6.64 -13.17 -2.07
CA VAL A 43 -6.30 -12.28 -3.18
C VAL A 43 -7.29 -12.49 -4.31
N HIS A 44 -7.90 -11.39 -4.75
CA HIS A 44 -8.86 -11.38 -5.87
C HIS A 44 -8.28 -10.61 -7.05
N THR A 45 -8.65 -11.05 -8.25
CA THR A 45 -8.39 -10.32 -9.49
C THR A 45 -9.70 -10.14 -10.24
N GLY A 46 -9.97 -8.93 -10.73
CA GLY A 46 -11.23 -8.63 -11.39
C GLY A 46 -11.15 -7.45 -12.34
N TRP A 47 -12.26 -7.19 -13.03
CA TRP A 47 -12.47 -5.99 -13.85
C TRP A 47 -13.16 -4.87 -13.06
N GLU A 48 -13.63 -5.19 -11.87
CA GLU A 48 -14.31 -4.29 -10.94
C GLU A 48 -13.71 -4.47 -9.54
N SER A 49 -13.78 -3.41 -8.74
CA SER A 49 -13.40 -3.42 -7.32
C SER A 49 -14.37 -4.32 -6.54
N CYS A 50 -13.84 -5.17 -5.67
CA CYS A 50 -14.63 -5.95 -4.71
C CYS A 50 -14.87 -5.23 -3.37
N ILE A 51 -14.30 -4.04 -3.18
CA ILE A 51 -14.49 -3.20 -2.00
C ILE A 51 -15.83 -2.48 -2.10
N ASP A 52 -16.70 -2.68 -1.10
CA ASP A 52 -17.97 -1.95 -0.96
C ASP A 52 -17.76 -0.56 -0.30
N PRO A 53 -17.99 0.55 -1.02
CA PRO A 53 -17.78 1.89 -0.48
C PRO A 53 -18.62 2.22 0.77
N SER A 54 -19.74 1.53 0.98
CA SER A 54 -20.63 1.77 2.12
C SER A 54 -20.09 1.23 3.45
N LEU A 55 -19.12 0.31 3.38
CA LEU A 55 -18.52 -0.37 4.53
C LEU A 55 -17.14 0.19 4.89
N VAL A 56 -16.66 1.19 4.14
CA VAL A 56 -15.34 1.79 4.34
C VAL A 56 -15.33 2.68 5.58
N VAL A 57 -14.40 2.40 6.49
CA VAL A 57 -14.16 3.22 7.69
C VAL A 57 -12.93 4.11 7.54
N PHE A 58 -11.96 3.69 6.73
CA PHE A 58 -10.75 4.47 6.43
C PHE A 58 -10.26 4.16 5.01
N GLU A 59 -9.72 5.17 4.33
CA GLU A 59 -9.12 5.02 3.01
C GLU A 59 -7.90 5.93 2.85
N LEU A 60 -6.85 5.36 2.27
CA LEU A 60 -5.69 6.06 1.77
C LEU A 60 -5.46 5.64 0.31
N ALA A 61 -5.38 6.61 -0.61
CA ALA A 61 -5.26 6.32 -2.03
C ALA A 61 -4.17 7.17 -2.72
N THR A 62 -3.59 6.62 -3.77
CA THR A 62 -2.71 7.33 -4.70
C THR A 62 -2.92 6.83 -6.13
N GLU A 63 -2.67 7.70 -7.11
CA GLU A 63 -2.73 7.39 -8.53
C GLU A 63 -1.48 7.88 -9.27
N ASP A 64 -1.10 7.22 -10.36
CA ASP A 64 -0.08 7.70 -11.28
C ASP A 64 -0.67 8.47 -12.47
N ALA A 65 0.19 9.06 -13.30
CA ALA A 65 -0.25 9.83 -14.47
C ALA A 65 -0.89 8.96 -15.59
N ALA A 66 -0.69 7.64 -15.54
CA ALA A 66 -1.27 6.69 -16.46
C ALA A 66 -2.65 6.19 -16.00
N GLY A 67 -3.14 6.64 -14.85
CA GLY A 67 -4.42 6.24 -14.27
C GLY A 67 -4.38 4.90 -13.53
N ASN A 68 -3.19 4.37 -13.25
CA ASN A 68 -3.05 3.26 -12.33
C ASN A 68 -3.21 3.78 -10.90
N GLN A 69 -3.87 3.00 -10.06
CA GLN A 69 -4.25 3.41 -8.71
C GLN A 69 -3.79 2.37 -7.70
N CYS A 70 -3.43 2.83 -6.51
CA CYS A 70 -3.27 1.99 -5.34
C CYS A 70 -4.02 2.60 -4.16
N ARG A 71 -4.77 1.79 -3.43
CA ARG A 71 -5.43 2.20 -2.20
C ARG A 71 -5.29 1.17 -1.09
N LEU A 72 -5.18 1.65 0.13
CA LEU A 72 -5.34 0.91 1.38
C LEU A 72 -6.69 1.32 1.95
N VAL A 73 -7.56 0.35 2.16
CA VAL A 73 -8.93 0.54 2.62
C VAL A 73 -9.16 -0.32 3.84
N GLU A 74 -9.75 0.24 4.87
CA GLU A 74 -10.24 -0.50 6.03
C GLU A 74 -11.76 -0.56 5.96
N GLN A 75 -12.31 -1.75 6.15
CA GLN A 75 -13.75 -1.99 6.09
C GLN A 75 -14.21 -2.85 7.26
N GLU A 76 -15.42 -2.59 7.71
CA GLU A 76 -16.10 -3.44 8.70
C GLU A 76 -17.40 -3.97 8.10
N PHE A 77 -17.62 -5.27 8.23
CA PHE A 77 -18.81 -5.93 7.69
C PHE A 77 -19.30 -7.04 8.60
N GLU A 78 -20.59 -7.36 8.49
CA GLU A 78 -21.22 -8.48 9.17
C GLU A 78 -21.57 -9.55 8.14
N THR A 79 -21.28 -10.81 8.44
CA THR A 79 -21.68 -11.95 7.60
C THR A 79 -23.16 -12.24 7.79
N ASP A 80 -23.77 -12.97 6.85
CA ASP A 80 -25.16 -13.46 7.00
C ASP A 80 -25.35 -14.35 8.25
N GLU A 81 -24.26 -14.88 8.79
CA GLU A 81 -24.21 -15.71 10.01
C GLU A 81 -24.11 -14.87 11.30
N GLY A 82 -24.01 -13.54 11.18
CA GLY A 82 -23.93 -12.60 12.30
C GLY A 82 -22.52 -12.38 12.84
N GLU A 83 -21.49 -12.79 12.11
CA GLU A 83 -20.09 -12.55 12.50
C GLU A 83 -19.61 -11.21 11.97
N SER A 84 -19.05 -10.37 12.84
CA SER A 84 -18.47 -9.09 12.43
C SER A 84 -16.98 -9.21 12.17
N TRP A 85 -16.52 -8.65 11.06
CA TRP A 85 -15.14 -8.71 10.58
C TRP A 85 -14.59 -7.32 10.32
N HIS A 86 -13.29 -7.17 10.53
CA HIS A 86 -12.50 -6.04 10.05
C HIS A 86 -11.55 -6.52 8.94
N ASP A 87 -11.46 -5.74 7.88
CA ASP A 87 -10.67 -6.04 6.69
C ASP A 87 -9.78 -4.87 6.30
N TRP A 88 -8.47 -5.11 6.28
CA TRP A 88 -7.53 -4.24 5.58
C TRP A 88 -7.36 -4.77 4.16
N SER A 89 -7.83 -4.00 3.20
CA SER A 89 -7.74 -4.31 1.78
C SER A 89 -6.73 -3.40 1.09
N VAL A 90 -5.76 -3.99 0.39
CA VAL A 90 -4.90 -3.25 -0.54
C VAL A 90 -5.34 -3.56 -1.95
N GLU A 91 -5.85 -2.55 -2.65
CA GLU A 91 -6.25 -2.65 -4.05
C GLU A 91 -5.24 -1.95 -4.95
N LEU A 92 -4.83 -2.65 -6.01
CA LEU A 92 -4.01 -2.15 -7.09
C LEU A 92 -4.80 -2.24 -8.40
N LYS A 93 -5.01 -1.09 -9.04
CA LYS A 93 -5.57 -0.98 -10.39
C LYS A 93 -4.45 -0.75 -11.39
N LEU A 94 -4.27 -1.68 -12.32
CA LEU A 94 -3.33 -1.58 -13.44
C LEU A 94 -4.13 -1.58 -14.75
N GLY A 95 -4.22 -0.43 -15.40
CA GLY A 95 -5.15 -0.23 -16.52
C GLY A 95 -6.59 -0.50 -16.11
N GLU A 96 -7.19 -1.56 -16.65
CA GLU A 96 -8.58 -1.98 -16.36
C GLU A 96 -8.67 -3.13 -15.35
N THR A 97 -7.54 -3.69 -14.93
CA THR A 97 -7.51 -4.86 -14.04
C THR A 97 -7.27 -4.44 -12.59
N PHE A 98 -8.07 -4.99 -11.69
CA PHE A 98 -7.93 -4.85 -10.25
C PHE A 98 -7.28 -6.11 -9.66
N ILE A 99 -6.39 -5.90 -8.69
CA ILE A 99 -5.82 -6.95 -7.83
C ILE A 99 -5.99 -6.47 -6.38
N VAL A 100 -6.73 -7.22 -5.58
CA VAL A 100 -7.06 -6.86 -4.19
C VAL A 100 -6.54 -7.93 -3.24
N GLY A 101 -5.71 -7.55 -2.28
CA GLY A 101 -5.27 -8.41 -1.18
C GLY A 101 -6.00 -8.05 0.11
N HIS A 102 -6.49 -9.07 0.83
CA HIS A 102 -7.27 -8.92 2.05
C HIS A 102 -6.52 -9.47 3.26
N TRP A 103 -6.45 -8.68 4.33
CA TRP A 103 -6.00 -9.11 5.66
C TRP A 103 -7.19 -8.95 6.59
N GLN A 104 -7.80 -10.06 6.99
CA GLN A 104 -9.09 -10.08 7.67
C GLN A 104 -9.01 -10.80 9.01
N ILE A 105 -9.65 -10.20 10.00
CA ILE A 105 -9.88 -10.80 11.32
C ILE A 105 -11.29 -10.49 11.82
N ALA A 106 -11.86 -11.38 12.63
CA ALA A 106 -13.10 -11.11 13.34
C ALA A 106 -12.91 -9.94 14.32
N LEU A 107 -13.95 -9.14 14.57
CA LEU A 107 -13.86 -7.99 15.48
C LEU A 107 -13.55 -8.37 16.94
N ASP A 108 -13.85 -9.61 17.33
CA ASP A 108 -13.49 -10.16 18.64
C ASP A 108 -12.11 -10.85 18.66
N GLY A 109 -11.34 -10.70 17.58
CA GLY A 109 -10.00 -11.23 17.43
C GLY A 109 -8.97 -10.63 18.40
N GLY A 110 -7.81 -11.28 18.49
CA GLY A 110 -6.73 -10.83 19.37
C GLY A 110 -6.08 -9.54 18.87
N PHE A 111 -5.74 -8.63 19.78
CA PHE A 111 -5.03 -7.37 19.45
C PHE A 111 -3.73 -7.60 18.67
N ALA A 112 -3.00 -8.68 18.94
CA ALA A 112 -1.77 -8.99 18.23
C ALA A 112 -2.01 -9.31 16.74
N ASP A 113 -3.11 -9.99 16.42
CA ASP A 113 -3.47 -10.32 15.05
C ASP A 113 -4.02 -9.08 14.33
N TRP A 114 -4.75 -8.23 15.06
CA TRP A 114 -5.19 -6.91 14.58
C TRP A 114 -4.00 -6.04 14.15
N ASP A 115 -3.03 -5.85 15.03
CA ASP A 115 -1.81 -5.10 14.75
C ASP A 115 -1.05 -5.71 13.57
N TRP A 116 -0.96 -7.04 13.52
CA TRP A 116 -0.31 -7.74 12.41
C TRP A 116 -1.00 -7.48 11.06
N CYS A 117 -2.34 -7.54 11.00
CA CYS A 117 -3.09 -7.26 9.77
C CYS A 117 -2.88 -5.82 9.28
N GLY A 118 -2.95 -4.84 10.19
CA GLY A 118 -2.68 -3.44 9.87
C GLY A 118 -1.24 -3.21 9.39
N GLU A 119 -0.26 -3.84 10.04
CA GLU A 119 1.14 -3.72 9.63
C GLU A 119 1.44 -4.33 8.26
N GLU A 120 0.93 -5.54 7.99
CA GLU A 120 1.23 -6.26 6.75
C GLU A 120 0.51 -5.66 5.55
N SER A 121 -0.74 -5.25 5.71
CA SER A 121 -1.46 -4.47 4.69
C SER A 121 -0.75 -3.14 4.41
N GLY A 122 -0.29 -2.43 5.45
CA GLY A 122 0.51 -1.22 5.30
C GLY A 122 1.82 -1.44 4.53
N LYS A 123 2.56 -2.52 4.82
CA LYS A 123 3.77 -2.90 4.07
C LYS A 123 3.46 -3.23 2.61
N ALA A 124 2.33 -3.87 2.33
CA ALA A 124 1.90 -4.16 0.97
C ALA A 124 1.53 -2.89 0.19
N PHE A 125 0.77 -1.99 0.83
CA PHE A 125 0.43 -0.68 0.27
C PHE A 125 1.69 0.14 -0.07
N GLU A 126 2.67 0.19 0.84
CA GLU A 126 3.94 0.88 0.61
C GLU A 126 4.67 0.37 -0.63
N LYS A 127 4.78 -0.96 -0.77
CA LYS A 127 5.40 -1.59 -1.94
C LYS A 127 4.62 -1.30 -3.23
N ALA A 128 3.29 -1.30 -3.17
CA ALA A 128 2.43 -1.00 -4.30
C ALA A 128 2.56 0.47 -4.73
N CYS A 129 2.65 1.41 -3.79
CA CYS A 129 2.96 2.81 -4.09
C CYS A 129 4.32 2.96 -4.79
N VAL A 130 5.35 2.23 -4.36
CA VAL A 130 6.67 2.23 -5.03
C VAL A 130 6.56 1.67 -6.44
N LEU A 131 5.76 0.63 -6.66
CA LEU A 131 5.48 0.09 -8.00
C LEU A 131 4.86 1.14 -8.92
N LEU A 132 4.04 2.05 -8.38
CA LEU A 132 3.48 3.22 -9.09
C LEU A 132 4.44 4.42 -9.17
N GLY A 133 5.71 4.23 -8.86
CA GLY A 133 6.73 5.29 -8.89
C GLY A 133 6.60 6.34 -7.78
N LYS A 134 5.82 6.06 -6.72
CA LYS A 134 5.65 6.97 -5.60
C LYS A 134 6.77 6.79 -4.57
N ARG A 135 7.13 7.91 -3.91
CA ARG A 135 8.01 7.89 -2.74
C ARG A 135 7.12 7.80 -1.50
N VAL A 136 7.35 6.79 -0.66
CA VAL A 136 6.57 6.58 0.57
C VAL A 136 7.44 6.90 1.78
N ARG A 137 6.85 7.56 2.78
CA ARG A 137 7.48 7.87 4.06
C ARG A 137 6.47 7.62 5.17
N ARG A 138 6.81 6.80 6.16
CA ARG A 138 6.04 6.69 7.40
C ARG A 138 6.26 7.95 8.23
N GLY A 139 5.17 8.58 8.67
CA GLY A 139 5.22 9.79 9.49
C GLY A 139 4.14 9.74 10.56
N LEU A 140 4.40 10.43 11.68
CA LEU A 140 3.42 10.65 12.74
C LEU A 140 2.79 12.03 12.52
N GLY A 141 1.49 12.07 12.26
CA GLY A 141 0.71 13.31 12.22
C GLY A 141 0.01 13.53 13.55
N VAL A 142 0.12 14.73 14.10
CA VAL A 142 -0.72 15.19 15.22
C VAL A 142 -1.64 16.24 14.64
N GLU A 143 -2.94 15.95 14.59
CA GLU A 143 -3.95 16.93 14.24
C GLU A 143 -4.40 17.65 15.51
N ASP A 144 -4.25 18.97 15.55
CA ASP A 144 -4.80 19.78 16.64
C ASP A 144 -6.33 19.79 16.52
N ALA A 145 -7.02 19.60 17.65
CA ALA A 145 -8.47 19.71 17.70
C ALA A 145 -8.91 21.11 17.20
N PRO A 146 -10.01 21.22 16.44
CA PRO A 146 -10.51 22.52 16.01
C PRO A 146 -10.76 23.39 17.23
N MET A 147 -10.15 24.58 17.23
CA MET A 147 -10.06 25.50 18.36
C MET A 147 -11.44 26.00 18.87
N ASP A 148 -12.52 25.69 18.15
CA ASP A 148 -13.90 26.10 18.41
C ASP A 148 -14.84 24.95 18.81
N ALA A 149 -14.34 23.84 19.35
CA ALA A 149 -15.23 22.85 19.97
C ALA A 149 -15.93 23.51 21.19
N PRO A 150 -17.26 23.73 21.17
CA PRO A 150 -17.95 24.29 22.33
C PRO A 150 -17.81 23.32 23.51
N PRO A 151 -17.56 23.82 24.74
CA PRO A 151 -17.40 22.94 25.89
C PRO A 151 -18.67 22.07 26.06
N PRO A 152 -18.52 20.79 26.42
CA PRO A 152 -19.64 19.89 26.55
C PRO A 152 -20.67 20.49 27.52
N SER A 153 -21.89 20.66 27.03
CA SER A 153 -23.02 21.18 27.81
C SER A 153 -23.18 20.32 29.07
N ALA A 154 -22.84 20.89 30.21
CA ALA A 154 -23.16 20.29 31.50
C ALA A 154 -24.68 20.42 31.69
N HIS A 155 -25.43 19.40 31.26
CA HIS A 155 -26.79 19.20 31.71
C HIS A 155 -26.79 19.01 33.23
N ARG A 156 -27.11 20.06 33.97
CA ARG A 156 -27.61 19.94 35.33
C ARG A 156 -29.14 19.87 35.27
N HIS A 157 -29.64 18.78 35.89
CA HIS A 157 -31.00 18.48 36.35
C HIS A 157 -32.05 19.59 36.30
#